data_AF-A0A6G1IVP0-F1
#
_entry.id   AF-A0A6G1IVP0-F1
#
_cell.length_a   1.000
_cell.length_b   1.000
_cell.length_c   1.000
_cell.angle_alpha   90.00
_cell.angle_beta   90.00
_cell.angle_gamma   90.00
#
_symmetry.space_group_name_H-M   'P 1'
#
loop_
_entity.id
_entity.type
_entity.pdbx_description
1 polymer ?
#
loop_
_entity_poly.entity_id
_entity_poly.type
_entity_poly.pdbx_seq_one_letter_code
_entity_poly.pdbx_strand_id
1 'polypeptide(L)'
;MDPASQALAQHLPLNVCRTYAALADHSDGRQYLTPLEEKAFVQHILQTATLRFPLRIKDIPALAFSIARQRSATKVIKPLNKN
;
A
#
# COMPACT_ATOMS: atom_id res chain seq x y z
N MET A 1 -1.02 -15.19 -33.56
CA MET A 1 -1.42 -14.46 -32.34
C MET A 1 -2.73 -13.77 -32.61
N ASP A 2 -3.69 -13.87 -31.70
CA ASP A 2 -4.95 -13.15 -31.82
C ASP A 2 -4.77 -11.66 -31.43
N PRO A 3 -5.64 -10.77 -31.91
CA PRO A 3 -5.55 -9.34 -31.63
C PRO A 3 -5.61 -8.98 -30.13
N ALA A 4 -6.27 -9.79 -29.30
CA ALA A 4 -6.38 -9.53 -27.87
C ALA A 4 -5.08 -9.85 -27.12
N SER A 5 -4.41 -10.95 -27.49
CA SER A 5 -3.06 -11.25 -26.99
C SER A 5 -2.04 -10.16 -27.35
N GLN A 6 -2.18 -9.56 -28.54
CA GLN A 6 -1.32 -8.45 -28.96
C GLN A 6 -1.61 -7.15 -28.19
N ALA A 7 -2.84 -6.93 -27.73
CA ALA A 7 -3.20 -5.77 -26.91
C ALA A 7 -2.57 -5.82 -25.50
N LEU A 8 -2.44 -7.02 -24.91
CA LEU A 8 -1.77 -7.20 -23.61
C LEU A 8 -0.24 -7.02 -23.70
N ALA A 9 0.35 -7.31 -24.87
CA ALA A 9 1.79 -7.14 -25.09
C ALA A 9 2.20 -5.71 -25.46
N GLN A 10 1.25 -4.83 -25.81
CA GLN A 10 1.55 -3.44 -26.11
C GLN A 10 1.84 -2.68 -24.81
N HIS A 11 3.07 -2.18 -24.70
CA HIS A 11 3.52 -1.36 -23.59
C HIS A 11 2.69 -0.08 -23.52
N LEU A 12 1.89 0.05 -22.44
CA LEU A 12 1.07 1.24 -22.18
C LEU A 12 1.99 2.48 -22.12
N PRO A 13 1.56 3.62 -22.71
CA PRO A 13 2.34 4.84 -22.65
C PRO A 13 2.58 5.26 -21.18
N LEU A 14 3.85 5.49 -20.85
CA LEU A 14 4.40 5.90 -19.55
C LEU A 14 3.77 7.18 -18.94
N ASN A 15 2.80 7.81 -19.60
CA ASN A 15 2.10 8.99 -19.09
C ASN A 15 0.63 8.72 -18.69
N VAL A 16 0.15 7.48 -18.86
CA VAL A 16 -1.22 7.09 -18.51
C VAL A 16 -1.17 6.20 -17.26
N CYS A 17 -1.13 6.83 -16.09
CA CYS A 17 -1.28 6.17 -14.79
C CYS A 17 -2.73 5.71 -14.53
N ARG A 18 -3.35 4.98 -15.47
CA ARG A 18 -4.73 4.48 -15.32
C ARG A 18 -4.81 3.04 -14.82
N THR A 19 -3.70 2.29 -14.89
CA THR A 19 -3.62 0.95 -14.34
C THR A 19 -2.89 0.98 -12.99
N TYR A 20 -3.31 0.10 -12.08
CA TYR A 20 -2.73 0.00 -10.73
C TYR A 20 -1.23 -0.31 -10.77
N ALA A 21 -0.78 -1.12 -11.74
CA ALA A 21 0.63 -1.43 -11.98
C ALA A 21 1.45 -0.18 -12.36
N ALA A 22 0.97 0.61 -13.32
CA ALA A 22 1.66 1.86 -13.71
C ALA A 22 1.71 2.87 -12.56
N LEU A 23 0.65 2.97 -11.74
CA LEU A 23 0.67 3.82 -10.53
C LEU A 23 1.66 3.33 -9.47
N ALA A 24 1.83 2.00 -9.33
CA ALA A 24 2.83 1.43 -8.44
C ALA A 24 4.26 1.70 -8.97
N ASP A 25 4.48 1.55 -10.27
CA ASP A 25 5.78 1.82 -10.91
C ASP A 25 6.15 3.32 -10.92
N HIS A 26 5.15 4.22 -11.00
CA HIS A 26 5.32 5.68 -10.87
C HIS A 26 5.31 6.19 -9.43
N SER A 27 5.17 5.31 -8.43
CA SER A 27 5.38 5.72 -7.05
C SER A 27 6.89 5.86 -6.83
N ASP A 28 7.39 7.10 -6.91
CA ASP A 28 8.81 7.49 -6.78
C ASP A 28 9.43 7.01 -5.44
N GLY A 29 9.67 5.71 -5.28
CA GLY A 29 10.30 5.08 -4.12
C GLY A 29 9.61 5.35 -2.77
N ARG A 30 8.39 5.89 -2.74
CA ARG A 30 7.67 6.21 -1.50
C ARG A 30 7.04 4.96 -0.89
N GLN A 31 7.88 4.15 -0.25
CA GLN A 31 7.42 3.14 0.69
C GLN A 31 6.84 3.82 1.93
N TYR A 32 5.51 3.79 2.06
CA TYR A 32 4.80 4.35 3.23
C TYR A 32 5.06 3.52 4.49
N LEU A 33 5.19 2.21 4.31
CA LEU A 33 5.44 1.23 5.35
C LEU A 33 6.92 0.84 5.34
N THR A 34 7.47 0.61 6.53
CA THR A 34 8.76 -0.06 6.67
C THR A 34 8.62 -1.55 6.37
N PRO A 35 9.71 -2.25 5.99
CA PRO A 35 9.66 -3.69 5.73
C PRO A 35 9.07 -4.52 6.89
N LEU A 36 9.25 -4.06 8.13
CA LEU A 36 8.65 -4.69 9.31
C LEU A 36 7.13 -4.47 9.38
N GLU A 37 6.68 -3.25 9.12
CA GLU A 37 5.25 -2.90 9.09
C GLU A 37 4.53 -3.61 7.94
N GLU A 38 5.15 -3.71 6.77
CA GLU A 38 4.62 -4.48 5.63
C GLU A 38 4.42 -5.94 6.00
N LYS A 39 5.42 -6.57 6.65
CA LYS A 39 5.32 -7.97 7.07
C LYS A 39 4.17 -8.19 8.06
N ALA A 40 4.02 -7.30 9.05
CA ALA A 40 2.92 -7.36 10.01
C ALA A 40 1.56 -7.12 9.33
N PHE A 41 1.51 -6.19 8.37
CA PHE A 41 0.29 -5.89 7.63
C PHE A 41 -0.17 -7.04 6.73
N VAL A 42 0.76 -7.73 6.06
CA VAL A 42 0.48 -8.96 5.30
C VAL A 42 -0.05 -10.07 6.21
N GLN A 43 0.57 -10.28 7.38
CA GLN A 43 0.08 -11.25 8.37
C GLN A 43 -1.34 -10.91 8.83
N HIS A 44 -1.63 -9.64 9.07
CA HIS A 44 -2.97 -9.18 9.44
C HIS A 44 -4.01 -9.43 8.33
N ILE A 45 -3.68 -9.14 7.06
CA ILE A 45 -4.55 -9.45 5.91
C ILE A 45 -4.85 -10.95 5.84
N LEU A 46 -3.84 -11.79 6.04
CA LEU A 46 -4.01 -13.24 6.02
C LEU A 46 -4.91 -13.74 7.17
N GLN A 47 -4.73 -13.19 8.37
CA GLN A 47 -5.57 -13.49 9.53
C GLN A 47 -7.02 -13.05 9.32
N THR A 48 -7.24 -11.83 8.79
CA THR A 48 -8.59 -11.31 8.53
C THR A 48 -9.33 -12.12 7.45
N ALA A 49 -8.62 -12.56 6.40
CA ALA A 49 -9.17 -13.50 5.42
C ALA A 49 -9.59 -14.83 6.06
N THR A 50 -8.79 -15.35 7.00
CA THR A 50 -9.10 -16.58 7.75
C THR A 50 -10.33 -16.40 8.66
N LEU A 51 -10.47 -15.22 9.27
CA LEU A 51 -11.61 -14.84 10.11
C LEU A 51 -12.89 -14.50 9.32
N ARG A 52 -12.90 -14.71 7.99
CA ARG A 52 -14.00 -14.39 7.07
C ARG A 52 -14.38 -12.91 7.01
N PHE A 53 -13.43 -12.03 7.30
CA PHE A 53 -13.55 -10.59 7.07
C PHE A 53 -12.56 -10.14 5.99
N PRO A 54 -12.85 -10.43 4.70
CA PRO A 54 -11.94 -10.05 3.62
C PRO A 54 -11.86 -8.53 3.48
N LEU A 55 -10.65 -7.98 3.60
CA LEU A 55 -10.37 -6.57 3.30
C LEU A 55 -10.44 -6.34 1.79
N ARG A 56 -11.05 -5.22 1.37
CA ARG A 56 -11.10 -4.89 -0.06
C ARG A 56 -9.77 -4.27 -0.47
N ILE A 57 -9.31 -4.58 -1.69
CA ILE A 57 -8.03 -4.09 -2.21
C ILE A 57 -7.97 -2.55 -2.19
N LYS A 58 -9.10 -1.87 -2.41
CA LYS A 58 -9.21 -0.40 -2.34
C LYS A 58 -8.96 0.19 -0.94
N ASP A 59 -9.10 -0.60 0.11
CA ASP A 59 -8.91 -0.14 1.50
C ASP A 59 -7.44 -0.28 1.94
N ILE A 60 -6.64 -1.09 1.22
CA ILE A 60 -5.22 -1.33 1.50
C ILE A 60 -4.40 -0.02 1.52
N PRO A 61 -4.49 0.86 0.49
CA PRO A 61 -3.75 2.13 0.50
C PRO A 61 -4.14 3.04 1.68
N ALA A 62 -5.43 3.10 2.03
CA ALA A 62 -5.92 3.93 3.13
C ALA A 62 -5.44 3.41 4.50
N LEU A 63 -5.37 2.09 4.68
CA LEU A 63 -4.82 1.45 5.86
C LEU A 63 -3.30 1.70 5.97
N ALA A 64 -2.55 1.50 4.89
CA ALA A 64 -1.12 1.77 4.84
C ALA A 64 -0.81 3.25 5.17
N PHE A 65 -1.58 4.17 4.61
CA PHE A 65 -1.48 5.61 4.93
C PHE A 65 -1.77 5.90 6.41
N SER A 66 -2.80 5.25 6.98
CA SER A 66 -3.17 5.43 8.39
C SER A 66 -2.06 4.95 9.34
N ILE A 67 -1.44 3.81 9.04
CA ILE A 67 -0.29 3.27 9.80
C ILE A 67 0.89 4.23 9.72
N ALA A 68 1.25 4.66 8.50
CA ALA A 68 2.34 5.61 8.29
C ALA A 68 2.11 6.93 9.05
N ARG A 69 0.88 7.44 9.03
CA ARG A 69 0.48 8.66 9.77
C ARG A 69 0.56 8.49 11.28
N GLN A 70 0.13 7.34 11.82
CA GLN A 70 0.20 7.06 13.25
C GLN A 70 1.64 7.03 13.76
N ARG A 71 2.55 6.42 13.00
CA ARG A 71 4.00 6.42 13.31
C ARG A 71 4.57 7.83 13.43
N SER A 72 4.12 8.76 12.58
CA SER A 72 4.54 10.17 12.67
C SER A 72 4.06 10.85 13.94
N ALA A 73 2.87 10.50 14.44
CA ALA A 73 2.32 11.06 15.68
C ALA A 73 3.02 10.54 16.94
N THR A 74 3.49 9.29 16.94
CA THR A 74 4.15 8.67 18.11
C THR A 74 5.54 9.26 18.41
N LYS A 75 6.18 9.96 17.45
CA LYS A 75 7.53 10.51 17.63
C LYS A 75 7.60 11.72 18.57
N VAL A 76 6.48 12.31 18.97
CA VAL A 76 6.47 13.47 19.89
C VAL A 76 5.42 13.27 20.98
N ILE A 77 5.74 12.41 21.95
CA ILE A 77 5.21 12.57 23.31
C ILE A 77 6.45 12.64 24.21
N LYS A 78 7.06 13.84 24.29
CA LYS A 78 7.90 14.13 25.44
C LYS A 78 7.02 13.91 26.67
N PRO A 79 7.42 13.10 27.67
CA PRO A 79 6.70 13.12 28.93
C PRO A 79 6.79 14.57 29.45
N LEU A 80 5.62 15.17 29.71
CA LEU A 80 5.52 16.47 30.34
C LEU A 80 6.09 16.32 31.75
N ASN A 81 7.38 16.60 31.90
CA ASN A 81 8.05 16.75 33.19
C ASN A 81 7.38 17.93 33.91
N LYS A 82 6.51 17.63 34.87
CA LYS A 82 6.08 18.57 35.90
C LYS A 82 7.02 18.34 37.10
N ASN A 83 7.95 19.28 37.27
CA ASN A 83 8.66 19.49 38.54
C ASN A 83 7.66 19.77 39.66
#